data_AF-A0A7J2HRH1-F1
#
_entry.id   AF-A0A7J2HRH1-F1
#
_cell.length_a   1.000
_cell.length_b   1.000
_cell.length_c   1.000
_cell.angle_alpha   90.00
_cell.angle_beta   90.00
_cell.angle_gamma   90.00
#
_symmetry.space_group_name_H-M   'P 1'
#
loop_
_entity.id
_entity.type
_entity.pdbx_description
1 polymer ?
#
loop_
_entity_poly.entity_id
_entity_poly.type
_entity_poly.pdbx_seq_one_letter_code
_entity_poly.pdbx_strand_id
1 'polypeptide(L)'
;MKKRIEEVKERLMAVILDENLTELRRVPVSELAQELENLRDSAKYVVFDGIVTQRLVDILSEKGDTVYLIGVRIGEISKPSENVKTLTFDRIR
;
A
#
# COMPACT_ATOMS: atom_id res chain seq x y z
N MET A 1 3.64 13.00 2.41
CA MET A 1 3.11 12.07 1.40
C MET A 1 3.58 12.37 -0.04
N LYS A 2 3.40 13.60 -0.56
CA LYS A 2 3.77 13.96 -1.96
C LYS A 2 5.21 13.54 -2.36
N LYS A 3 6.21 13.84 -1.53
CA LYS A 3 7.61 13.43 -1.78
C LYS A 3 7.83 11.91 -1.92
N ARG A 4 7.14 11.10 -1.12
CA ARG A 4 7.22 9.62 -1.20
C ARG A 4 6.60 9.08 -2.49
N ILE A 5 5.53 9.73 -2.97
CA ILE A 5 4.86 9.36 -4.23
C ILE A 5 5.81 9.62 -5.40
N GLU A 6 6.47 10.78 -5.45
CA GLU A 6 7.46 11.08 -6.51
C GLU A 6 8.68 10.15 -6.48
N GLU A 7 9.07 9.65 -5.31
CA GLU A 7 10.18 8.70 -5.17
C GLU A 7 9.86 7.29 -5.67
N VAL A 8 8.59 6.88 -5.65
CA VAL A 8 8.20 5.54 -6.13
C VAL A 8 7.68 5.56 -7.56
N LYS A 9 7.07 6.67 -7.99
CA LYS A 9 6.47 6.84 -9.30
C LYS A 9 7.50 6.63 -10.41
N GLU A 10 7.16 5.81 -11.39
CA GLU A 10 8.01 5.37 -12.51
C GLU A 10 9.21 4.50 -12.12
N ARG A 11 9.31 4.06 -10.86
CA ARG A 11 10.38 3.17 -10.39
C ARG A 11 9.90 1.75 -10.07
N LEU A 12 8.60 1.47 -10.16
CA LEU A 12 8.02 0.19 -9.71
C LEU A 12 8.46 -0.14 -8.28
N MET A 13 8.53 0.87 -7.42
CA MET A 13 8.93 0.74 -6.02
C MET A 13 7.70 0.88 -5.11
N ALA A 14 7.83 0.31 -3.92
CA ALA A 14 6.87 0.38 -2.85
C ALA A 14 7.53 0.84 -1.56
N VAL A 15 6.82 1.64 -0.79
CA VAL A 15 7.22 2.15 0.52
C VAL A 15 6.13 1.78 1.51
N ILE A 16 6.53 1.09 2.57
CA ILE A 16 5.67 0.68 3.67
C ILE A 16 5.96 1.62 4.84
N LEU A 17 4.91 2.23 5.38
CA LEU A 17 4.96 3.20 6.46
C LEU A 17 4.14 2.71 7.66
N ASP A 18 4.59 3.04 8.86
CA ASP A 18 3.84 2.84 10.10
C ASP A 18 2.81 3.96 10.36
N GLU A 19 2.15 3.90 11.51
CA GLU A 19 1.19 4.91 11.96
C GLU A 19 1.79 6.31 12.17
N ASN A 20 3.09 6.40 12.41
CA ASN A 20 3.82 7.66 12.61
C ASN A 20 4.33 8.25 11.29
N LEU A 21 3.94 7.67 10.14
CA LEU A 21 4.47 8.02 8.80
C LEU A 21 5.99 7.78 8.68
N THR A 22 6.53 6.88 9.50
CA THR A 22 7.91 6.43 9.45
C THR A 22 8.03 5.31 8.43
N GLU A 23 9.09 5.35 7.62
CA GLU A 23 9.38 4.31 6.65
C GLU A 23 9.91 3.07 7.33
N LEU A 24 9.06 2.04 7.35
CA LEU A 24 9.41 0.71 7.83
C LEU A 24 10.30 0.02 6.81
N ARG A 25 9.91 0.09 5.53
CA ARG A 25 10.65 -0.57 4.47
C ARG A 25 10.36 0.02 3.10
N ARG A 26 11.33 -0.14 2.20
CA ARG A 26 11.22 0.21 0.77
C ARG A 26 11.70 -0.98 -0.05
N VAL A 27 10.84 -1.48 -0.93
CA VAL A 27 11.09 -2.67 -1.75
C VAL A 27 10.53 -2.51 -3.16
N PRO A 28 11.00 -3.28 -4.15
CA PRO A 28 10.34 -3.36 -5.45
C PRO A 28 8.88 -3.82 -5.31
N VAL A 29 8.00 -3.33 -6.19
CA VAL A 29 6.57 -3.71 -6.23
C VAL A 29 6.39 -5.22 -6.39
N SER A 30 7.31 -5.89 -7.11
CA SER A 30 7.32 -7.34 -7.26
C SER A 30 7.46 -8.09 -5.93
N GLU A 31 8.15 -7.51 -4.96
CA GLU A 31 8.40 -8.08 -3.63
C GLU A 31 7.42 -7.57 -2.57
N LEU A 32 6.65 -6.51 -2.89
CA LEU A 32 5.72 -5.87 -1.96
C LEU A 32 4.78 -6.87 -1.30
N ALA A 33 4.20 -7.81 -2.04
CA ALA A 33 3.24 -8.77 -1.47
C ALA A 33 3.85 -9.60 -0.34
N GLN A 34 5.08 -10.09 -0.54
CA GLN A 34 5.80 -10.89 0.44
C GLN A 34 6.21 -10.05 1.66
N GLU A 35 6.69 -8.83 1.42
CA GLU A 35 7.06 -7.92 2.50
C GLU A 35 5.86 -7.43 3.31
N LEU A 36 4.72 -7.27 2.66
CA LEU A 36 3.48 -6.90 3.29
C LEU A 36 2.95 -8.02 4.19
N GLU A 37 3.10 -9.28 3.80
CA GLU A 37 2.79 -10.42 4.67
C GLU A 37 3.65 -10.42 5.94
N ASN A 38 4.94 -10.10 5.81
CA ASN A 38 5.87 -10.01 6.95
C ASN A 38 5.63 -8.80 7.86
N LEU A 39 5.21 -7.67 7.28
CA LEU A 39 5.05 -6.39 7.96
C LEU A 39 3.59 -5.99 8.18
N ARG A 40 2.62 -6.89 7.95
CA ARG A 40 1.18 -6.58 8.03
C ARG A 40 0.79 -5.94 9.35
N ASP A 41 1.38 -6.39 10.45
CA ASP A 41 1.08 -5.90 11.80
C ASP A 41 1.59 -4.48 12.03
N SER A 42 2.71 -4.10 11.41
CA SER A 42 3.30 -2.76 11.54
C SER A 42 2.87 -1.80 10.43
N ALA A 43 2.44 -2.30 9.27
CA ALA A 43 2.09 -1.48 8.11
C ALA A 43 0.77 -0.72 8.33
N LYS A 44 0.82 0.61 8.21
CA LYS A 44 -0.37 1.50 8.26
C LYS A 44 -0.64 2.16 6.92
N TYR A 45 0.39 2.60 6.22
CA TYR A 45 0.28 3.18 4.89
C TYR A 45 1.24 2.50 3.93
N VAL A 46 0.74 2.10 2.78
CA VAL A 46 1.53 1.43 1.75
C VAL A 46 1.41 2.25 0.49
N VAL A 47 2.53 2.78 0.01
CA VAL A 47 2.60 3.67 -1.14
C VAL A 47 3.41 2.97 -2.21
N PHE A 48 2.82 2.66 -3.37
CA PHE A 48 3.52 1.89 -4.38
C PHE A 48 3.12 2.25 -5.80
N ASP A 49 4.09 2.12 -6.70
CA ASP A 49 3.90 2.41 -8.12
C ASP A 49 3.35 1.19 -8.87
N GLY A 50 2.09 0.84 -8.58
CA GLY A 50 1.43 -0.31 -9.17
C GLY A 50 -0.10 -0.27 -9.10
N ILE A 51 -0.71 -1.38 -9.49
CA ILE A 51 -2.16 -1.59 -9.43
C ILE A 51 -2.51 -2.18 -8.06
N VAL A 52 -3.46 -1.56 -7.35
CA VAL A 52 -4.03 -2.12 -6.13
C VAL A 52 -4.91 -3.31 -6.52
N THR A 53 -4.52 -4.51 -6.11
CA THR A 53 -5.23 -5.76 -6.40
C THR A 53 -5.93 -6.31 -5.15
N GLN A 54 -6.91 -7.19 -5.35
CA GLN A 54 -7.58 -7.90 -4.27
C GLN A 54 -6.59 -8.64 -3.36
N ARG A 55 -5.53 -9.26 -3.89
CA ARG A 55 -4.52 -9.97 -3.08
C ARG A 55 -3.88 -9.09 -2.00
N LEU A 56 -3.57 -7.83 -2.32
CA LEU A 56 -3.00 -6.89 -1.35
C LEU A 56 -4.02 -6.47 -0.29
N VAL A 57 -5.28 -6.33 -0.70
CA VAL A 57 -6.39 -6.07 0.22
C VAL A 57 -6.58 -7.25 1.17
N ASP A 58 -6.54 -8.48 0.66
CA ASP A 58 -6.72 -9.69 1.46
C ASP A 58 -5.63 -9.80 2.54
N ILE A 59 -4.34 -9.63 2.18
CA ILE A 59 -3.20 -9.67 3.11
C ILE A 59 -3.38 -8.66 4.26
N LEU A 60 -3.88 -7.47 3.96
CA LEU A 60 -4.09 -6.42 4.97
C LEU A 60 -5.44 -6.52 5.68
N SER A 61 -6.41 -7.19 5.10
CA SER A 61 -7.74 -7.37 5.68
C SER A 61 -7.72 -8.29 6.89
N GLU A 62 -6.72 -9.16 7.00
CA GLU A 62 -6.47 -9.98 8.18
C GLU A 62 -6.05 -9.15 9.40
N LYS A 63 -5.64 -7.89 9.21
CA LYS A 63 -5.28 -6.98 10.29
C LYS A 63 -6.52 -6.43 10.99
N GLY A 64 -6.50 -6.34 12.32
CA GLY A 64 -7.59 -5.69 13.08
C GLY A 64 -7.71 -4.18 12.87
N ASP A 65 -6.64 -3.52 12.42
CA ASP A 65 -6.54 -2.06 12.30
C ASP A 65 -6.74 -1.53 10.87
N THR A 66 -7.16 -0.28 10.75
CA THR A 66 -7.31 0.38 9.43
C THR A 66 -5.95 0.58 8.75
N VAL A 67 -5.81 0.13 7.50
CA VAL A 67 -4.60 0.29 6.65
C VAL A 67 -4.96 1.01 5.36
N TYR A 68 -4.04 1.82 4.84
CA TYR A 68 -4.20 2.59 3.61
C TYR A 68 -3.30 2.05 2.51
N LEU A 69 -3.89 1.59 1.41
CA LEU A 69 -3.20 1.19 0.18
C LEU A 69 -3.27 2.33 -0.83
N ILE A 70 -2.13 2.87 -1.21
CA ILE A 70 -2.02 4.01 -2.12
C ILE A 70 -1.22 3.57 -3.34
N GLY A 71 -1.92 3.35 -4.45
CA GLY A 71 -1.35 2.90 -5.71
C GLY A 71 -1.45 3.93 -6.84
N VAL A 72 -1.03 3.54 -8.03
CA VAL A 72 -1.25 4.33 -9.26
C VAL A 72 -2.70 4.19 -9.70
N ARG A 73 -3.21 2.96 -9.69
CA ARG A 73 -4.58 2.62 -10.09
C ARG A 73 -5.15 1.59 -9.14
N ILE A 74 -6.47 1.57 -9.01
CA ILE A 74 -7.19 0.50 -8.31
C ILE A 74 -7.67 -0.48 -9.38
N GLY A 75 -7.31 -1.75 -9.22
CA GLY A 75 -7.80 -2.85 -10.05
C GLY A 75 -9.20 -3.28 -9.61
N GLU A 76 -9.63 -4.46 -10.05
CA GLU A 76 -10.89 -5.03 -9.59
C GLU A 76 -10.77 -5.50 -8.13
N ILE A 77 -11.56 -4.89 -7.25
CA ILE A 77 -11.67 -5.26 -5.83
C ILE A 77 -13.09 -5.77 -5.63
N SER A 78 -13.24 -7.09 -5.57
CA SER A 78 -14.54 -7.75 -5.42
C SER A 78 -15.01 -7.77 -3.96
N LYS A 79 -14.08 -7.74 -3.00
CA LYS A 79 -14.36 -7.73 -1.56
C LYS A 79 -13.57 -6.61 -0.89
N PRO A 80 -14.13 -5.39 -0.84
CA PRO A 80 -13.53 -4.32 -0.06
C PRO A 80 -13.70 -4.63 1.44
N SER A 81 -12.60 -4.58 2.18
CA SER A 81 -12.61 -4.76 3.63
C SER A 81 -12.71 -3.41 4.32
N GLU A 82 -13.52 -3.26 5.38
CA GLU A 82 -13.75 -1.96 6.03
C GLU A 82 -12.47 -1.35 6.61
N ASN A 83 -11.55 -2.21 7.03
CA ASN A 83 -10.22 -1.89 7.51
C ASN A 83 -9.24 -1.52 6.39
N VAL A 84 -9.47 -1.85 5.12
CA VAL A 84 -8.53 -1.53 4.04
C VAL A 84 -9.06 -0.38 3.17
N LYS A 85 -8.42 0.78 3.28
CA LYS A 85 -8.76 1.97 2.48
C LYS A 85 -7.84 2.04 1.27
N THR A 86 -8.42 1.94 0.08
CA THR A 86 -7.67 2.06 -1.18
C THR A 86 -7.75 3.48 -1.75
N LEU A 87 -6.62 4.00 -2.19
CA LEU A 87 -6.43 5.34 -2.71
C LEU A 87 -5.54 5.28 -3.95
N THR A 88 -5.73 6.25 -4.85
CA THR A 88 -4.86 6.43 -6.02
C THR A 88 -4.10 7.75 -5.90
N PHE A 89 -2.92 7.83 -6.52
CA PHE A 89 -2.15 9.07 -6.60
C PHE A 89 -2.95 10.23 -7.19
N ASP A 90 -3.81 9.96 -8.18
CA ASP A 90 -4.65 10.96 -8.84
C ASP A 90 -5.66 11.63 -7.90
N ARG A 91 -6.09 10.91 -6.85
CA ARG A 91 -6.99 11.41 -5.82
C ARG A 91 -6.32 12.29 -4.76
N ILE A 92 -4.99 12.35 -4.70
CA ILE A 92 -4.21 13.13 -3.72
C ILE A 92 -3.72 14.45 -4.38
N ARG A 93 -4.57 15.10 -5.16
CA ARG A 93 -4.24 16.34 -5.86
C ARG A 93 -4.28 17.55 -4.92
#